data_AF-A0AAU3DMK3-F1
#
_entry.id   AF-A0AAU3DMK3-F1
#
_cell.length_a   1.000
_cell.length_b   1.000
_cell.length_c   1.000
_cell.angle_alpha   90.00
_cell.angle_beta   90.00
_cell.angle_gamma   90.00
#
_symmetry.space_group_name_H-M   'P 1'
#
loop_
_entity.id
_entity.type
_entity.pdbx_description
1 polymer ?
#
loop_
_entity_poly.entity_id
_entity_poly.type
_entity_poly.pdbx_seq_one_letter_code
_entity_poly.pdbx_strand_id
1 'polypeptide(L)'
;MLALHGSYGRGIVERCRLLARSGLVALGLRWHGNEGRPSGTCEILIETFTRALDLLRDAGLKRLCVLGLSKGAEAALWLSDLDRRIDVVVALSPTFVAWQNLGQRLFRPTGGVW
;
A
#
# COMPACT_ATOMS: atom_id res chain seq x y z
N MET A 1 -7.71 6.55 6.99
CA MET A 1 -6.47 6.64 6.18
C MET A 1 -5.84 5.27 6.09
N LEU A 2 -5.61 4.76 4.88
CA LEU A 2 -4.85 3.55 4.62
C LEU A 2 -3.36 3.91 4.60
N ALA A 3 -2.53 3.20 5.36
CA ALA A 3 -1.09 3.42 5.40
C ALA A 3 -0.35 2.21 4.83
N LEU A 4 0.54 2.45 3.86
CA LEU A 4 1.28 1.45 3.11
C LEU A 4 2.79 1.59 3.37
N HIS A 5 3.42 0.50 3.82
CA HIS A 5 4.87 0.45 4.00
C HIS A 5 5.61 0.29 2.67
N GLY A 6 6.90 0.64 2.65
CA GLY A 6 7.79 0.32 1.53
C GLY A 6 8.24 -1.15 1.53
N SER A 7 9.18 -1.50 0.64
CA SER A 7 9.58 -2.88 0.34
C SER A 7 10.08 -3.72 1.51
N TYR A 8 10.49 -3.10 2.62
CA TYR A 8 10.98 -3.81 3.81
C TYR A 8 9.90 -4.17 4.83
N GLY A 9 8.64 -3.73 4.67
CA GLY A 9 7.57 -4.15 5.59
C GLY A 9 7.60 -3.54 7.00
N ARG A 10 8.44 -2.51 7.25
CA ARG A 10 8.68 -1.96 8.60
C ARG A 10 8.03 -0.60 8.87
N GLY A 11 7.86 -0.29 10.14
CA GLY A 11 7.45 1.04 10.63
C GLY A 11 5.96 1.36 10.47
N ILE A 12 5.14 0.39 10.04
CA ILE A 12 3.72 0.66 9.76
C ILE A 12 2.92 0.93 11.03
N VAL A 13 3.21 0.19 12.11
CA VAL A 13 2.53 0.35 13.40
C VAL A 13 2.85 1.72 14.00
N GLU A 14 4.12 2.12 13.96
CA GLU A 14 4.58 3.41 14.47
C GLU A 14 3.93 4.57 13.70
N ARG A 15 3.85 4.50 12.37
CA ARG A 15 3.14 5.50 11.56
C ARG A 15 1.66 5.55 11.89
N CYS A 16 0.98 4.40 12.01
CA CYS A 16 -0.44 4.38 12.40
C CYS A 16 -0.66 4.99 13.79
N ARG A 17 0.22 4.73 14.76
CA ARG A 17 0.16 5.35 16.10
C ARG A 17 0.32 6.87 16.03
N LEU A 18 1.24 7.37 15.20
CA LEU A 18 1.41 8.82 15.00
C LEU A 18 0.18 9.45 14.38
N LEU A 19 -0.39 8.85 13.33
CA LEU A 19 -1.61 9.32 12.69
C LEU A 19 -2.80 9.33 13.67
N ALA A 20 -2.94 8.28 14.48
CA ALA A 20 -3.98 8.19 15.50
C ALA A 20 -3.85 9.27 16.58
N ARG A 21 -2.63 9.59 17.01
CA ARG A 21 -2.36 10.70 17.94
C ARG A 21 -2.73 12.07 17.36
N SER A 22 -2.73 12.21 16.04
CA SER A 22 -3.23 13.40 15.33
C SER A 22 -4.74 13.40 15.08
N GLY A 23 -5.48 12.43 15.63
CA GLY A 23 -6.95 12.34 15.49
C GLY A 23 -7.44 11.65 14.22
N LEU A 24 -6.56 10.94 13.49
CA LEU A 24 -6.93 10.21 12.28
C LEU A 24 -7.20 8.73 12.58
N VAL A 25 -8.27 8.18 12.03
CA VAL A 25 -8.44 6.72 11.95
C VAL A 25 -7.47 6.18 10.90
N ALA A 26 -6.55 5.31 11.31
CA ALA A 26 -5.48 4.78 10.46
C ALA A 26 -5.51 3.25 10.41
N LEU A 27 -5.52 2.69 9.19
CA LEU A 27 -5.38 1.26 8.93
C LEU A 27 -4.02 1.00 8.30
N GLY A 28 -3.12 0.34 9.03
CA GLY A 28 -1.82 -0.09 8.51
C GLY A 28 -1.96 -1.42 7.81
N LEU A 29 -1.76 -1.45 6.49
CA LEU A 29 -1.85 -2.69 5.71
C LEU A 29 -0.48 -3.34 5.60
N ARG A 30 -0.40 -4.60 6.04
CA ARG A 30 0.71 -5.48 5.71
C ARG A 30 0.37 -6.25 4.45
N TRP A 31 0.88 -5.83 3.30
CA TRP A 31 0.47 -6.35 2.00
C TRP A 31 1.41 -7.43 1.43
N HIS A 32 2.58 -7.63 2.05
CA HIS A 32 3.51 -8.73 1.73
C HIS A 32 4.36 -9.11 2.96
N GLY A 33 5.13 -10.21 2.84
CA GLY A 33 6.20 -10.59 3.77
C GLY A 33 5.79 -11.38 5.02
N ASN A 34 4.55 -11.91 5.08
CA ASN A 34 4.07 -12.79 6.15
C ASN A 34 3.46 -14.07 5.56
N GLU A 35 3.28 -15.11 6.38
CA GLU A 35 2.55 -16.32 6.00
C GLU A 35 1.15 -15.99 5.44
N GLY A 36 0.77 -16.70 4.37
CA GLY A 36 -0.48 -16.46 3.66
C GLY A 36 -0.51 -15.18 2.81
N ARG A 37 0.61 -14.46 2.66
CA ARG A 37 0.75 -13.27 1.80
C ARG A 37 1.88 -13.45 0.79
N PRO A 38 1.90 -12.64 -0.28
CA PRO A 38 3.03 -12.62 -1.21
C PRO A 38 4.35 -12.41 -0.47
N SER A 39 5.40 -13.12 -0.90
CA SER A 39 6.73 -13.09 -0.25
C SER A 39 7.46 -11.76 -0.47
N GLY A 40 7.13 -11.06 -1.56
CA GLY A 40 7.68 -9.75 -1.90
C GLY A 40 6.62 -8.82 -2.47
N THR A 41 7.06 -7.77 -3.14
CA THR A 41 6.19 -6.71 -3.68
C THR A 41 5.77 -6.94 -5.14
N CYS A 42 5.90 -8.18 -5.65
CA CYS A 42 5.67 -8.54 -7.05
C CYS A 42 4.24 -9.05 -7.23
N GLU A 43 3.60 -8.69 -8.35
CA GLU A 43 2.27 -9.20 -8.75
C GLU A 43 1.24 -9.15 -7.61
N ILE A 44 1.22 -8.02 -6.90
CA ILE A 44 0.27 -7.82 -5.81
C ILE A 44 -1.07 -7.44 -6.40
N LEU A 45 -2.06 -8.31 -6.18
CA LEU A 45 -3.45 -8.07 -6.54
C LEU A 45 -3.93 -6.73 -5.98
N ILE A 46 -4.52 -5.90 -6.84
CA ILE A 46 -5.03 -4.57 -6.45
C ILE A 46 -6.13 -4.68 -5.40
N GLU A 47 -6.89 -5.79 -5.40
CA GLU A 47 -7.93 -6.13 -4.44
C GLU A 47 -7.41 -6.22 -3.02
N THR A 48 -6.10 -6.45 -2.83
CA THR A 48 -5.43 -6.39 -1.53
C THR A 48 -5.62 -5.02 -0.87
N PHE A 49 -5.60 -3.95 -1.67
CA PHE A 49 -5.69 -2.58 -1.21
C PHE A 49 -7.14 -2.07 -1.20
N THR A 50 -7.95 -2.39 -2.23
CA THR A 50 -9.35 -1.93 -2.28
C THR A 50 -10.18 -2.52 -1.15
N ARG A 51 -9.96 -3.79 -0.79
CA ARG A 51 -10.59 -4.39 0.40
C ARG A 51 -10.23 -3.66 1.70
N ALA A 52 -9.00 -3.14 1.81
CA ALA A 52 -8.61 -2.32 2.96
C ALA A 52 -9.31 -0.95 2.97
N LEU A 53 -9.62 -0.38 1.80
CA LEU A 53 -10.45 0.80 1.69
C LEU A 53 -11.91 0.52 2.06
N ASP A 54 -12.43 -0.65 1.69
CA ASP A 54 -13.78 -1.09 2.07
C ASP A 54 -13.91 -1.16 3.59
N LEU A 55 -12.95 -1.76 4.29
CA LEU A 55 -12.93 -1.79 5.76
C LEU A 55 -12.98 -0.38 6.40
N LEU A 56 -12.28 0.59 5.81
CA LEU A 56 -12.34 1.97 6.27
C LEU A 56 -13.71 2.60 5.99
N ARG A 57 -14.32 2.30 4.85
CA ARG A 57 -15.63 2.82 4.48
C ARG A 57 -16.73 2.23 5.37
N ASP A 58 -16.68 0.93 5.63
CA ASP A 58 -17.61 0.21 6.50
C ASP A 58 -17.51 0.67 7.96
N ALA A 59 -16.31 1.11 8.38
CA ALA A 59 -16.10 1.79 9.66
C ALA A 59 -16.67 3.23 9.69
N GLY A 60 -17.35 3.68 8.65
CA GLY A 60 -18.06 4.97 8.59
C GLY A 60 -17.21 6.15 8.13
N LEU A 61 -15.99 5.94 7.63
CA LEU A 61 -15.15 7.05 7.17
C LEU A 61 -15.71 7.63 5.87
N LYS A 62 -16.02 8.94 5.90
CA LYS A 62 -16.49 9.68 4.72
C LYS A 62 -15.38 10.08 3.75
N ARG A 63 -14.16 10.27 4.25
CA ARG A 63 -12.98 10.56 3.43
C ARG A 63 -11.97 9.41 3.50
N LEU A 64 -11.54 8.94 2.34
CA LEU A 64 -10.50 7.93 2.20
C LEU A 64 -9.21 8.60 1.73
N CYS A 65 -8.19 8.49 2.56
CA CYS A 65 -6.84 8.93 2.22
C CYS A 65 -5.91 7.73 2.21
N VAL A 66 -4.92 7.74 1.31
CA VAL A 66 -3.86 6.73 1.26
C VAL A 66 -2.51 7.41 1.49
N LEU A 67 -1.75 6.90 2.45
CA LEU A 67 -0.36 7.28 2.69
C LEU A 67 0.54 6.12 2.28
N GLY A 68 1.54 6.39 1.44
CA GLY A 68 2.49 5.38 0.99
C GLY A 68 3.94 5.85 1.13
N LEU A 69 4.85 4.92 1.43
CA LEU A 69 6.30 5.14 1.45
C LEU A 69 7.02 4.27 0.41
N SER A 70 7.88 4.87 -0.42
CA SER A 70 8.70 4.16 -1.42
C SER A 70 7.82 3.24 -2.30
N LYS A 71 8.01 1.92 -2.27
CA LYS A 71 7.12 0.99 -3.01
C LYS A 71 5.65 1.07 -2.60
N GLY A 72 5.36 1.45 -1.35
CA GLY A 72 4.00 1.76 -0.91
C GLY A 72 3.47 3.08 -1.48
N ALA A 73 4.34 4.03 -1.81
CA ALA A 73 3.96 5.27 -2.50
C ALA A 73 3.62 4.99 -3.97
N GLU A 74 4.39 4.14 -4.64
CA GLU A 74 4.06 3.62 -5.98
C GLU A 74 2.67 2.96 -5.99
N ALA A 75 2.42 2.06 -5.03
CA ALA A 75 1.12 1.41 -4.88
C ALA A 75 -0.02 2.41 -4.59
N ALA A 76 0.23 3.43 -3.77
CA ALA A 76 -0.77 4.47 -3.48
C ALA A 76 -1.14 5.29 -4.72
N LEU A 77 -0.17 5.62 -5.58
CA LEU A 77 -0.42 6.34 -6.83
C LEU A 77 -1.24 5.50 -7.80
N TRP A 78 -0.86 4.23 -8.02
CA TRP A 78 -1.65 3.31 -8.85
C TRP A 78 -3.06 3.10 -8.32
N LEU A 79 -3.19 2.88 -7.01
CA LEU A 79 -4.50 2.69 -6.39
C LEU A 79 -5.40 3.91 -6.57
N SER A 80 -4.85 5.12 -6.55
CA SER A 80 -5.64 6.35 -6.75
C SER A 80 -6.14 6.55 -8.18
N ASP A 81 -5.43 5.98 -9.15
CA ASP A 81 -5.88 5.96 -10.54
C ASP A 81 -7.02 4.96 -10.73
N LEU A 82 -6.91 3.78 -10.07
CA LEU A 82 -7.85 2.67 -10.20
C LEU A 82 -9.10 2.79 -9.31
N ASP A 83 -8.99 3.40 -8.14
CA ASP A 83 -10.10 3.57 -7.17
C ASP A 83 -10.39 5.04 -6.92
N ARG A 84 -11.36 5.57 -7.66
CA ARG A 84 -11.80 6.97 -7.61
C ARG A 84 -12.43 7.38 -6.28
N ARG A 85 -12.64 6.45 -5.33
CA ARG A 85 -13.15 6.77 -3.98
C ARG A 85 -12.07 7.42 -3.09
N ILE A 86 -10.81 7.43 -3.50
CA ILE A 86 -9.70 8.04 -2.77
C ILE A 86 -9.74 9.56 -2.97
N ASP A 87 -9.86 10.29 -1.86
CA ASP A 87 -9.90 11.75 -1.85
C ASP A 87 -8.50 12.37 -1.84
N VAL A 88 -7.54 11.71 -1.18
CA VAL A 88 -6.19 12.24 -0.96
C VAL A 88 -5.13 11.14 -1.01
N VAL A 89 -4.04 11.40 -1.71
CA VAL A 89 -2.81 10.58 -1.68
C VAL A 89 -1.67 11.36 -1.05
N VAL A 90 -1.00 10.76 -0.08
CA VAL A 90 0.26 11.26 0.51
C VAL A 90 1.38 10.29 0.13
N ALA A 91 2.19 10.68 -0.85
CA ALA A 91 3.23 9.84 -1.42
C ALA A 91 4.62 10.27 -0.90
N LEU A 92 5.25 9.44 -0.07
CA LEU A 92 6.57 9.69 0.51
C LEU A 92 7.65 8.91 -0.26
N SER A 93 8.68 9.61 -0.73
CA SER A 93 9.69 9.05 -1.65
C SER A 93 9.04 8.34 -2.85
N PRO A 94 8.17 9.02 -3.62
CA PRO A 94 7.42 8.41 -4.72
C PRO A 94 8.29 8.12 -5.95
N THR A 95 7.67 7.49 -6.94
CA THR A 95 8.19 7.26 -8.29
C THR A 95 7.12 7.64 -9.30
N PHE A 96 7.54 8.06 -10.50
CA PHE A 96 6.65 8.33 -11.64
C PHE A 96 6.58 7.15 -12.63
N VAL A 97 7.31 6.07 -12.36
CA VAL A 97 7.28 4.82 -13.14
C VAL A 97 6.93 3.64 -12.26
N ALA A 98 6.32 2.62 -12.86
CA ALA A 98 6.18 1.31 -12.26
C ALA A 98 7.50 0.54 -12.39
N TRP A 99 8.12 0.21 -11.25
CA TRP A 99 9.36 -0.56 -11.26
C TRP A 99 9.06 -2.05 -11.37
N GLN A 100 9.71 -2.72 -12.34
CA GLN A 100 9.78 -4.17 -12.36
C GLN A 100 10.36 -4.64 -11.01
N ASN A 101 9.69 -5.61 -10.41
CA ASN A 101 10.20 -6.19 -9.19
C ASN A 101 11.20 -7.29 -9.54
N LEU A 102 12.43 -7.16 -9.05
CA LEU A 102 13.34 -8.29 -8.95
C LEU A 102 12.84 -9.08 -7.73
N GLY A 103 11.96 -10.06 -7.93
CA GLY A 103 11.39 -10.84 -6.82
C GLY A 103 12.47 -11.39 -5.88
N GLN A 104 12.10 -11.95 -4.72
CA GLN A 104 13.07 -12.62 -3.82
C GLN A 104 13.85 -13.77 -4.49
N ARG A 105 13.48 -14.16 -5.71
CA ARG A 105 14.25 -15.06 -6.57
C ARG A 105 15.23 -14.27 -7.42
N LEU A 106 16.43 -14.08 -6.89
CA LEU A 106 17.60 -13.65 -7.65
C LEU A 106 18.02 -14.64 -8.77
N PHE A 107 17.25 -15.71 -9.05
CA PHE A 107 17.50 -16.65 -10.14
C PHE A 107 16.20 -17.27 -10.71
N ARG A 108 15.48 -16.53 -11.56
CA ARG A 108 14.86 -17.04 -12.81
C ARG A 108 14.08 -15.92 -13.49
N PRO A 109 14.29 -15.66 -14.79
CA PRO A 109 13.55 -14.64 -15.53
C PRO A 109 12.17 -15.18 -15.92
N THR A 110 11.13 -14.61 -15.34
CA THR A 110 9.74 -14.64 -15.83
C THR A 110 9.20 -13.27 -15.41
N GLY A 111 8.92 -12.29 -16.27
CA GLY A 111 8.25 -12.34 -17.56
C GLY A 111 6.89 -11.66 -17.33
N GLY A 112 6.70 -10.42 -17.80
CA GLY A 112 5.44 -9.67 -17.70
C GLY A 112 5.31 -8.79 -16.46
N VAL A 113 4.78 -7.58 -16.63
CA VAL A 113 4.47 -6.61 -15.56
C VAL A 113 2.95 -6.48 -15.51
N TRP A 114 2.42 -6.76 -14.32
CA TRP A 114 1.00 -6.85 -13.92
C TRP A 114 0.31 -8.19 -14.21
#